data_AF-M7UDK8-F1
#
_entry.id   AF-M7UDK8-F1
#
_cell.length_a   1.000
_cell.length_b   1.000
_cell.length_c   1.000
_cell.angle_alpha   90.00
_cell.angle_beta   90.00
_cell.angle_gamma   90.00
#
_symmetry.space_group_name_H-M   'P 1'
#
loop_
_entity.id
_entity.type
_entity.pdbx_description
1 polymer ?
#
loop_
_entity_poly.entity_id
_entity_poly.type
_entity_poly.pdbx_seq_one_letter_code
_entity_poly.pdbx_strand_id
1 'polypeptide(L)'
;MLLSHFLLLSSAATISCSPVEINKSQFSERQSNNTSSPIVDLGYNVYQGYYNATSQLNIFKGHVSLQSRRPQKQNTYKVRIRYAAPPTGALRWRKPQSPAVNRTSTIKATAYPPHCPQSPNAPMSGLGNEDCLFLSVWASPNATNLPVMVWIHGGGYGTGSGNNDFSELANTNSNALILVAIQYRLGAFGFLSSSELVSSGGIPNAALYDMNFSLQWVQSHISKFGGDPSRVTIAGESAGGGAVMLQSMAFGGSLGTSLFNNGIVASPYLPMQYNYDGLLPEESYGKFVEAVGCGTGNGSAFDCLISADTITLQNASAYVSAGVDYGQWAFLPVTDGEFVVKRPSEQLLAGEVNGVRMLSGNNANEGPVFVPQHINTTAAFNTYTHSLFPLISNSTYDRLLKTYSIPPTIPGPLFASAGDHGPTALNQSVYAIGQQQRANNLYAETTFVCPSYWLASAYSQAWKYEFSVPPSQHGGDLNAYYAVNREYIGFGTLSPGFRAAVQKIWGRFIIYDDPTLPSDVVTSIITLGNGTQTGDNISAAGAGVWPQWKTDGYDAYQMLKLNMTGGQPTEIAWTTGDGLSFNITESTGSGLEADLAIVDAYDWEGGRGARCDFWADIGSEVPE
;
A
#
# COMPACT_ATOMS: atom_id res chain seq x y z
N MET A 1 -30.49 -51.21 23.79
CA MET A 1 -29.80 -52.51 23.63
C MET A 1 -30.66 -53.36 22.68
N LEU A 2 -30.02 -54.04 21.71
CA LEU A 2 -30.54 -54.77 20.53
C LEU A 2 -30.82 -53.88 19.29
N LEU A 3 -29.93 -53.80 18.28
CA LEU A 3 -29.51 -54.77 17.24
C LEU A 3 -30.68 -55.31 16.40
N SER A 4 -30.65 -55.52 15.08
CA SER A 4 -29.73 -55.20 13.97
C SER A 4 -30.36 -55.83 12.71
N HIS A 5 -30.26 -55.13 11.57
CA HIS A 5 -29.94 -55.63 10.21
C HIS A 5 -30.92 -56.41 9.27
N PHE A 6 -30.72 -56.07 7.97
CA PHE A 6 -30.76 -56.84 6.70
C PHE A 6 -31.90 -56.63 5.66
N LEU A 7 -31.54 -55.91 4.56
CA LEU A 7 -31.62 -56.19 3.08
C LEU A 7 -33.01 -56.54 2.45
N LEU A 8 -33.39 -56.22 1.19
CA LEU A 8 -32.73 -56.01 -0.12
C LEU A 8 -33.76 -55.50 -1.20
N LEU A 9 -33.25 -54.95 -2.32
CA LEU A 9 -33.72 -55.00 -3.74
C LEU A 9 -34.50 -53.85 -4.45
N SER A 10 -33.76 -53.19 -5.38
CA SER A 10 -34.02 -52.80 -6.78
C SER A 10 -35.24 -51.97 -7.23
N SER A 11 -35.02 -50.87 -7.99
CA SER A 11 -35.02 -50.83 -9.47
C SER A 11 -35.02 -49.36 -9.98
N ALA A 12 -34.43 -49.12 -11.15
CA ALA A 12 -34.22 -47.83 -11.78
C ALA A 12 -35.19 -47.57 -12.95
N ALA A 13 -35.47 -46.30 -13.25
CA ALA A 13 -35.91 -45.85 -14.57
C ALA A 13 -35.53 -44.37 -14.81
N THR A 14 -34.90 -44.13 -15.96
CA THR A 14 -34.48 -42.84 -16.54
C THR A 14 -35.43 -42.42 -17.66
N ILE A 15 -35.70 -41.11 -17.83
CA ILE A 15 -36.24 -40.53 -19.08
C ILE A 15 -35.47 -39.25 -19.42
N SER A 16 -35.08 -39.15 -20.69
CA SER A 16 -34.28 -38.10 -21.35
C SER A 16 -35.12 -36.96 -21.93
N CYS A 17 -34.54 -35.76 -22.04
CA CYS A 17 -34.93 -34.75 -23.02
C CYS A 17 -33.69 -34.08 -23.63
N SER A 18 -33.67 -33.98 -24.96
CA SER A 18 -32.59 -33.45 -25.80
C SER A 18 -32.65 -31.92 -25.96
N PRO A 19 -31.52 -31.22 -26.17
CA PRO A 19 -31.51 -29.79 -26.47
C PRO A 19 -31.69 -29.51 -27.97
N VAL A 20 -32.36 -28.38 -28.24
CA VAL A 20 -32.66 -27.82 -29.57
C VAL A 20 -31.40 -27.17 -30.17
N GLU A 21 -31.07 -27.54 -31.41
CA GLU A 21 -30.05 -26.88 -32.23
C GLU A 21 -30.55 -25.54 -32.77
N ILE A 22 -29.82 -24.45 -32.51
CA ILE A 22 -30.00 -23.16 -33.19
C ILE A 22 -28.87 -23.00 -34.21
N ASN A 23 -29.29 -22.85 -35.46
CA ASN A 23 -28.53 -22.83 -36.69
C ASN A 23 -27.52 -21.65 -36.73
N LYS A 24 -26.21 -21.94 -36.77
CA LYS A 24 -25.14 -20.94 -37.00
C LYS A 24 -24.88 -20.80 -38.50
N SER A 25 -25.63 -19.96 -39.20
CA SER A 25 -25.15 -19.39 -40.46
C SER A 25 -25.84 -18.05 -40.76
N GLN A 26 -25.04 -17.10 -41.24
CA GLN A 26 -25.41 -15.73 -41.69
C GLN A 26 -25.52 -14.65 -40.62
N PHE A 27 -24.37 -14.19 -40.12
CA PHE A 27 -24.03 -12.76 -40.05
C PHE A 27 -22.52 -12.65 -40.30
N SER A 28 -22.14 -12.44 -41.57
CA SER A 28 -20.79 -12.04 -41.95
C SER A 28 -20.72 -10.52 -42.02
N GLU A 29 -20.36 -9.88 -40.91
CA GLU A 29 -19.73 -8.56 -40.96
C GLU A 29 -18.35 -8.68 -40.35
N ARG A 30 -17.35 -8.25 -41.13
CA ARG A 30 -15.93 -8.32 -40.80
C ARG A 30 -15.63 -7.41 -39.60
N GLN A 31 -15.67 -7.96 -38.39
CA GLN A 31 -14.83 -7.45 -37.31
C GLN A 31 -13.43 -8.06 -37.49
N SER A 32 -12.46 -7.20 -37.82
CA SER A 32 -11.06 -7.58 -37.83
C SER A 32 -10.63 -7.98 -36.41
N ASN A 33 -10.60 -9.28 -36.14
CA ASN A 33 -9.90 -9.88 -35.01
C ASN A 33 -8.40 -9.59 -35.17
N ASN A 34 -7.94 -8.42 -34.73
CA ASN A 34 -6.52 -8.16 -34.59
C ASN A 34 -6.06 -8.76 -33.25
N THR A 35 -5.99 -10.09 -33.20
CA THR A 35 -5.58 -10.92 -32.05
C THR A 35 -4.06 -11.01 -31.90
N SER A 36 -3.30 -10.09 -32.49
CA SER A 36 -1.86 -10.05 -32.35
C SER A 36 -1.49 -9.60 -30.93
N SER A 37 -0.65 -10.36 -30.24
CA SER A 37 -0.18 -9.99 -28.90
C SER A 37 0.52 -8.62 -28.97
N PRO A 38 0.24 -7.68 -28.04
CA PRO A 38 0.81 -6.34 -28.10
C PRO A 38 2.32 -6.39 -27.98
N ILE A 39 3.02 -5.66 -28.85
CA ILE A 39 4.47 -5.52 -28.86
C ILE A 39 4.82 -4.06 -28.59
N VAL A 40 5.81 -3.82 -27.74
CA VAL A 40 6.36 -2.51 -27.45
C VAL A 40 7.88 -2.52 -27.63
N ASP A 41 8.39 -1.53 -28.35
CA ASP A 41 9.83 -1.30 -28.53
C ASP A 41 10.27 -0.12 -27.65
N LEU A 42 11.09 -0.40 -26.65
CA LEU A 42 11.59 0.59 -25.69
C LEU A 42 12.96 1.14 -26.07
N GLY A 43 13.48 0.82 -27.26
CA GLY A 43 14.81 1.20 -27.73
C GLY A 43 15.92 0.27 -27.22
N TYR A 44 15.91 -0.11 -25.94
CA TYR A 44 16.89 -1.05 -25.37
C TYR A 44 16.49 -2.52 -25.56
N ASN A 45 15.20 -2.83 -25.42
CA ASN A 45 14.62 -4.17 -25.56
C ASN A 45 13.23 -4.08 -26.22
N VAL A 46 12.80 -5.18 -26.85
CA VAL A 46 11.45 -5.33 -27.41
C VAL A 46 10.66 -6.30 -26.54
N TYR A 47 9.49 -5.90 -26.05
CA TYR A 47 8.65 -6.71 -25.16
C TYR A 47 7.33 -7.08 -25.83
N GLN A 48 6.87 -8.31 -25.61
CA GLN A 48 5.55 -8.80 -26.01
C GLN A 48 4.69 -9.05 -24.77
N GLY A 49 3.57 -8.33 -24.66
CA GLY A 49 2.53 -8.55 -23.66
C GLY A 49 1.43 -9.48 -24.16
N TYR A 50 0.24 -9.40 -23.55
CA TYR A 50 -0.96 -10.08 -24.01
C TYR A 50 -2.18 -9.16 -23.90
N TYR A 51 -3.19 -9.41 -24.73
CA TYR A 51 -4.49 -8.74 -24.59
C TYR A 51 -5.39 -9.58 -23.68
N ASN A 52 -5.98 -8.95 -22.66
CA ASN A 52 -6.98 -9.56 -21.80
C ASN A 52 -8.38 -9.13 -22.24
N ALA A 53 -9.16 -10.06 -22.78
CA ALA A 53 -10.50 -9.77 -23.30
C ALA A 53 -11.52 -9.38 -22.21
N THR A 54 -11.33 -9.84 -20.96
CA THR A 54 -12.23 -9.53 -19.84
C THR A 54 -12.06 -8.08 -19.42
N SER A 55 -10.83 -7.63 -19.22
CA SER A 55 -10.56 -6.23 -18.85
C SER A 55 -10.44 -5.29 -20.04
N GLN A 56 -10.36 -5.82 -21.26
CA GLN A 56 -10.11 -5.07 -22.49
C GLN A 56 -8.82 -4.24 -22.43
N LEU A 57 -7.75 -4.82 -21.86
CA LEU A 57 -6.45 -4.17 -21.67
C LEU A 57 -5.33 -4.98 -22.34
N ASN A 58 -4.36 -4.26 -22.90
CA ASN A 58 -3.03 -4.77 -23.18
C ASN A 58 -2.23 -4.80 -21.87
N ILE A 59 -1.72 -5.98 -21.50
CA ILE A 59 -1.08 -6.23 -20.22
C ILE A 59 0.35 -6.77 -20.45
N PHE A 60 1.31 -6.14 -19.78
CA PHE A 60 2.71 -6.53 -19.71
C PHE A 60 3.02 -6.98 -18.26
N LYS A 61 2.43 -8.11 -17.86
CA LYS A 61 2.52 -8.69 -16.51
C LYS A 61 2.54 -10.22 -16.60
N GLY A 62 3.10 -10.87 -15.59
CA GLY A 62 2.99 -12.32 -15.42
C GLY A 62 1.55 -12.81 -15.18
N HIS A 63 1.10 -13.82 -15.92
CA HIS A 63 -0.21 -14.45 -15.70
C HIS A 63 -0.16 -15.44 -14.52
N VAL A 64 -1.12 -15.35 -13.60
CA VAL A 64 -1.33 -16.40 -12.57
C VAL A 64 -2.13 -17.53 -13.21
N SER A 65 -1.53 -18.68 -13.45
CA SER A 65 -2.29 -19.90 -13.73
C SER A 65 -2.81 -20.45 -12.39
N LEU A 66 -4.13 -20.42 -12.18
CA LEU A 66 -4.79 -21.00 -11.01
C LEU A 66 -4.64 -22.54 -10.89
N GLN A 67 -3.89 -23.19 -11.78
CA GLN A 67 -3.75 -24.66 -11.83
C GLN A 67 -2.43 -25.21 -11.26
N SER A 68 -1.52 -24.38 -10.74
CA SER A 68 -0.19 -24.84 -10.33
C SER A 68 -0.01 -24.87 -8.80
N ARG A 69 -0.59 -25.87 -8.11
CA ARG A 69 -0.26 -26.21 -6.70
C ARG A 69 1.07 -26.98 -6.55
N ARG A 70 1.97 -26.94 -7.53
CA ARG A 70 3.29 -27.57 -7.46
C ARG A 70 4.38 -26.51 -7.52
N PRO A 71 5.47 -26.64 -6.72
CA PRO A 71 6.64 -25.78 -6.87
C PRO A 71 7.20 -25.98 -8.28
N GLN A 72 7.12 -24.95 -9.12
CA GLN A 72 7.75 -25.01 -10.44
C GLN A 72 9.26 -25.07 -10.27
N LYS A 73 9.89 -25.98 -11.02
CA LYS A 73 11.35 -26.01 -11.16
C LYS A 73 11.86 -24.63 -11.57
N GLN A 74 12.88 -24.16 -10.85
CA GLN A 74 13.52 -22.84 -10.84
C GLN A 74 14.11 -22.30 -12.18
N ASN A 75 13.84 -22.93 -13.33
CA ASN A 75 14.76 -22.83 -14.47
C ASN A 75 14.26 -22.14 -15.74
N THR A 76 13.23 -21.29 -15.72
CA THR A 76 13.03 -20.27 -16.79
C THR A 76 11.97 -19.23 -16.43
N TYR A 77 12.31 -18.26 -15.60
CA TYR A 77 11.48 -17.06 -15.43
C TYR A 77 11.58 -16.21 -16.71
N LYS A 78 10.54 -16.21 -17.55
CA LYS A 78 10.45 -15.31 -18.71
C LYS A 78 9.85 -13.97 -18.24
N VAL A 79 10.61 -12.92 -18.51
CA VAL A 79 10.74 -11.71 -17.67
C VAL A 79 9.66 -10.66 -17.90
N ARG A 80 9.29 -9.89 -16.87
CA ARG A 80 8.60 -8.59 -16.99
C ARG A 80 9.45 -7.55 -17.71
N ILE A 81 8.89 -6.36 -17.92
CA ILE A 81 9.65 -5.19 -18.36
C ILE A 81 10.67 -4.85 -17.26
N ARG A 82 11.95 -4.87 -17.63
CA ARG A 82 13.07 -4.51 -16.75
C ARG A 82 13.28 -3.01 -16.84
N TYR A 83 13.14 -2.29 -15.74
CA TYR A 83 13.41 -0.85 -15.73
C TYR A 83 14.84 -0.52 -15.27
N ALA A 84 15.50 -1.43 -14.55
CA ALA A 84 16.91 -1.29 -14.14
C ALA A 84 17.72 -2.59 -14.33
N ALA A 85 19.05 -2.46 -14.45
CA ALA A 85 19.97 -3.58 -14.40
C ALA A 85 19.81 -4.38 -13.09
N PRO A 86 20.05 -5.71 -13.09
CA PRO A 86 20.01 -6.51 -11.87
C PRO A 86 20.97 -5.93 -10.81
N PRO A 87 20.50 -5.62 -9.59
CA PRO A 87 21.33 -5.03 -8.53
C PRO A 87 22.19 -6.08 -7.81
N THR A 88 22.91 -6.90 -8.56
CA THR A 88 23.71 -8.03 -8.06
C THR A 88 25.21 -7.74 -8.11
N GLY A 89 26.00 -8.51 -7.34
CA GLY A 89 27.46 -8.37 -7.31
C GLY A 89 27.87 -6.94 -6.97
N ALA A 90 28.70 -6.32 -7.82
CA ALA A 90 29.18 -4.95 -7.63
C ALA A 90 28.07 -3.87 -7.64
N LEU A 91 26.85 -4.19 -8.10
CA LEU A 91 25.70 -3.29 -8.08
C LEU A 91 24.88 -3.37 -6.78
N ARG A 92 25.20 -4.29 -5.86
CA ARG A 92 24.59 -4.33 -4.53
C ARG A 92 24.85 -3.03 -3.78
N TRP A 93 23.80 -2.51 -3.14
CA TRP A 93 23.82 -1.22 -2.41
C TRP A 93 24.36 -0.04 -3.24
N ARG A 94 24.17 -0.07 -4.57
CA ARG A 94 24.43 1.08 -5.45
C ARG A 94 23.12 1.63 -6.02
N LYS A 95 23.18 2.86 -6.56
CA LYS A 95 22.08 3.45 -7.35
C LYS A 95 21.78 2.53 -8.55
N PRO A 96 20.50 2.35 -8.93
CA PRO A 96 20.13 1.52 -10.07
C PRO A 96 20.76 2.05 -11.37
N GLN A 97 21.05 1.14 -12.30
CA GLN A 97 21.62 1.48 -13.61
C GLN A 97 20.66 1.08 -14.73
N SER A 98 20.85 1.68 -15.92
CA SER A 98 20.05 1.34 -17.09
C SER A 98 20.17 -0.15 -17.45
N PRO A 99 19.09 -0.79 -17.90
CA PRO A 99 19.13 -2.17 -18.39
C PRO A 99 20.10 -2.32 -19.57
N ALA A 100 20.72 -3.50 -19.69
CA ALA A 100 21.48 -3.85 -20.88
C ALA A 100 20.59 -3.85 -22.13
N VAL A 101 21.15 -3.39 -23.24
CA VAL A 101 20.51 -3.43 -24.56
C VAL A 101 20.58 -4.85 -25.10
N ASN A 102 19.43 -5.47 -25.35
CA ASN A 102 19.33 -6.77 -26.01
C ASN A 102 18.17 -6.81 -27.00
N ARG A 103 18.51 -6.63 -28.27
CA ARG A 103 17.54 -6.59 -29.38
C ARG A 103 17.55 -7.86 -30.23
N THR A 104 18.18 -8.94 -29.75
CA THR A 104 18.32 -10.20 -30.51
C THR A 104 17.01 -10.97 -30.61
N SER A 105 16.08 -10.76 -29.69
CA SER A 105 14.75 -11.40 -29.69
C SER A 105 13.73 -10.58 -28.90
N THR A 106 12.45 -10.80 -29.19
CA THR A 106 11.36 -10.23 -28.40
C THR A 106 11.21 -10.96 -27.08
N ILE A 107 11.23 -10.22 -25.97
CA ILE A 107 11.07 -10.73 -24.61
C ILE A 107 9.59 -10.88 -24.29
N LYS A 108 9.16 -12.08 -23.87
CA LYS A 108 7.78 -12.33 -23.44
C LYS A 108 7.55 -11.79 -22.03
N ALA A 109 6.87 -10.65 -21.91
CA ALA A 109 6.47 -9.99 -20.67
C ALA A 109 5.18 -10.58 -20.08
N THR A 110 5.09 -11.91 -20.04
CA THR A 110 3.86 -12.64 -19.70
C THR A 110 4.02 -13.67 -18.58
N ALA A 111 5.24 -13.85 -18.05
CA ALA A 111 5.50 -14.76 -16.93
C ALA A 111 5.75 -14.00 -15.61
N TYR A 112 5.60 -14.74 -14.51
CA TYR A 112 5.76 -14.21 -13.17
C TYR A 112 7.25 -13.95 -12.91
N PRO A 113 7.66 -12.70 -12.57
CA PRO A 113 9.03 -12.45 -12.20
C PRO A 113 9.29 -13.02 -10.80
N PRO A 114 10.55 -13.29 -10.45
CA PRO A 114 10.86 -13.50 -9.05
C PRO A 114 10.55 -12.22 -8.25
N HIS A 115 10.08 -12.40 -7.02
CA HIS A 115 9.99 -11.30 -6.06
C HIS A 115 11.40 -10.91 -5.60
N CYS A 116 11.55 -9.67 -5.14
CA CYS A 116 12.77 -9.26 -4.46
C CYS A 116 13.01 -10.11 -3.20
N PRO A 117 14.28 -10.24 -2.77
CA PRO A 117 14.61 -10.80 -1.46
C PRO A 117 13.79 -10.10 -0.36
N GLN A 118 13.17 -10.88 0.52
CA GLN A 118 12.33 -10.35 1.60
C GLN A 118 12.97 -10.62 2.96
N SER A 119 12.58 -9.86 3.97
CA SER A 119 13.11 -9.94 5.34
C SER A 119 11.95 -9.96 6.33
N PRO A 120 11.13 -11.01 6.29
CA PRO A 120 9.88 -11.05 7.05
C PRO A 120 10.18 -11.11 8.53
N ASN A 121 9.33 -10.48 9.34
CA ASN A 121 9.41 -10.58 10.81
C ASN A 121 9.02 -11.98 11.34
N ALA A 122 8.68 -12.93 10.46
CA ALA A 122 8.44 -14.34 10.75
C ALA A 122 8.88 -15.24 9.58
N PRO A 123 9.21 -16.53 9.76
CA PRO A 123 9.94 -17.36 8.78
C PRO A 123 9.21 -17.73 7.46
N MET A 124 8.18 -17.01 7.04
CA MET A 124 7.22 -17.47 6.02
C MET A 124 7.22 -16.76 4.66
N SER A 125 8.10 -15.80 4.38
CA SER A 125 8.30 -15.36 2.98
C SER A 125 9.38 -16.23 2.33
N GLY A 126 9.03 -16.97 1.28
CA GLY A 126 10.00 -17.78 0.53
C GLY A 126 11.17 -16.96 -0.03
N LEU A 127 12.27 -17.64 -0.38
CA LEU A 127 13.47 -17.02 -0.96
C LEU A 127 13.13 -16.18 -2.20
N GLY A 128 13.66 -14.96 -2.24
CA GLY A 128 13.56 -14.04 -3.39
C GLY A 128 14.78 -14.11 -4.31
N ASN A 129 14.78 -13.27 -5.35
CA ASN A 129 15.89 -13.12 -6.29
C ASN A 129 16.31 -11.65 -6.35
N GLU A 130 17.59 -11.35 -6.18
CA GLU A 130 18.12 -9.98 -6.30
C GLU A 130 17.86 -9.36 -7.67
N ASP A 131 17.82 -10.19 -8.73
CA ASP A 131 17.35 -9.75 -10.03
C ASP A 131 15.81 -9.56 -10.02
N CYS A 132 15.33 -8.44 -9.48
CA CYS A 132 13.91 -8.18 -9.26
C CYS A 132 13.41 -6.80 -9.73
N LEU A 133 14.25 -5.91 -10.27
CA LEU A 133 13.88 -4.54 -10.66
C LEU A 133 13.08 -4.49 -11.97
N PHE A 134 11.81 -4.90 -11.85
CA PHE A 134 10.85 -5.00 -12.93
C PHE A 134 9.60 -4.15 -12.66
N LEU A 135 8.85 -3.88 -13.73
CA LEU A 135 7.52 -3.29 -13.65
C LEU A 135 6.51 -4.00 -14.53
N SER A 136 5.23 -3.74 -14.25
CA SER A 136 4.09 -4.16 -15.05
C SER A 136 3.34 -2.97 -15.59
N VAL A 137 2.79 -3.10 -16.80
CA VAL A 137 1.99 -2.04 -17.45
C VAL A 137 0.64 -2.61 -17.90
N TRP A 138 -0.43 -1.84 -17.66
CA TRP A 138 -1.75 -2.06 -18.25
C TRP A 138 -2.16 -0.83 -19.04
N ALA A 139 -2.59 -1.03 -20.28
CA ALA A 139 -3.00 0.04 -21.19
C ALA A 139 -4.21 -0.40 -22.02
N SER A 140 -5.13 0.51 -22.34
CA SER A 140 -6.18 0.21 -23.33
C SER A 140 -5.58 0.00 -24.72
N PRO A 141 -6.19 -0.86 -25.56
CA PRO A 141 -5.86 -0.90 -26.98
C PRO A 141 -6.05 0.51 -27.59
N ASN A 142 -5.04 1.00 -28.31
CA ASN A 142 -5.02 2.34 -28.90
C ASN A 142 -4.98 3.51 -27.90
N ALA A 143 -4.54 3.27 -26.66
CA ALA A 143 -4.25 4.35 -25.70
C ALA A 143 -3.39 5.45 -26.35
N THR A 144 -3.79 6.70 -26.14
CA THR A 144 -3.07 7.88 -26.64
C THR A 144 -3.18 8.99 -25.60
N ASN A 145 -2.04 9.51 -25.15
CA ASN A 145 -1.91 10.60 -24.17
C ASN A 145 -2.79 10.41 -22.92
N LEU A 146 -2.89 9.18 -22.40
CA LEU A 146 -3.64 8.88 -21.19
C LEU A 146 -2.83 9.22 -19.94
N PRO A 147 -3.46 9.73 -18.86
CA PRO A 147 -2.81 9.91 -17.57
C PRO A 147 -2.27 8.57 -17.03
N VAL A 148 -1.19 8.64 -16.26
CA VAL A 148 -0.46 7.46 -15.77
C VAL A 148 -0.56 7.39 -14.25
N MET A 149 -0.92 6.23 -13.71
CA MET A 149 -0.76 5.92 -12.29
C MET A 149 0.41 4.96 -12.10
N VAL A 150 1.38 5.33 -11.25
CA VAL A 150 2.50 4.46 -10.85
C VAL A 150 2.28 3.99 -9.42
N TRP A 151 2.02 2.70 -9.26
CA TRP A 151 1.79 2.04 -7.98
C TRP A 151 3.08 1.54 -7.34
N ILE A 152 3.30 1.98 -6.10
CA ILE A 152 4.37 1.52 -5.20
C ILE A 152 3.73 0.66 -4.12
N HIS A 153 4.13 -0.62 -4.02
CA HIS A 153 3.54 -1.54 -3.06
C HIS A 153 4.02 -1.33 -1.62
N GLY A 154 3.17 -1.65 -0.65
CA GLY A 154 3.51 -1.71 0.78
C GLY A 154 4.30 -2.93 1.20
N GLY A 155 4.30 -3.21 2.51
CA GLY A 155 5.01 -4.35 3.12
C GLY A 155 6.14 -3.97 4.09
N GLY A 156 6.05 -2.78 4.70
CA GLY A 156 6.98 -2.34 5.75
C GLY A 156 8.43 -2.20 5.29
N TYR A 157 8.68 -1.99 3.99
CA TYR A 157 10.01 -1.95 3.37
C TYR A 157 10.81 -3.27 3.42
N GLY A 158 10.34 -4.29 4.15
CA GLY A 158 10.96 -5.61 4.24
C GLY A 158 10.28 -6.70 3.40
N THR A 159 9.02 -6.52 3.01
CA THR A 159 8.21 -7.52 2.30
C THR A 159 7.36 -6.88 1.19
N GLY A 160 6.66 -7.72 0.41
CA GLY A 160 5.65 -7.26 -0.55
C GLY A 160 6.01 -7.47 -2.03
N SER A 161 5.07 -7.09 -2.90
CA SER A 161 5.26 -7.14 -4.35
C SER A 161 4.30 -6.24 -5.12
N GLY A 162 4.77 -5.65 -6.22
CA GLY A 162 4.00 -4.92 -7.23
C GLY A 162 3.23 -5.85 -8.17
N ASN A 163 2.56 -6.86 -7.59
CA ASN A 163 1.76 -7.85 -8.34
C ASN A 163 0.26 -7.62 -8.22
N ASN A 164 -0.13 -6.50 -7.62
CA ASN A 164 -1.50 -6.02 -7.51
C ASN A 164 -2.14 -5.96 -8.91
N ASP A 165 -3.46 -6.19 -8.99
CA ASP A 165 -4.20 -6.16 -10.26
C ASP A 165 -5.26 -5.06 -10.24
N PHE A 166 -4.91 -3.94 -10.88
CA PHE A 166 -5.75 -2.76 -10.99
C PHE A 166 -6.68 -2.78 -12.21
N SER A 167 -6.83 -3.93 -12.89
CA SER A 167 -7.71 -4.04 -14.07
C SER A 167 -9.14 -3.59 -13.78
N GLU A 168 -9.64 -3.86 -12.58
CA GLU A 168 -10.98 -3.43 -12.17
C GLU A 168 -11.08 -1.91 -12.00
N LEU A 169 -10.11 -1.27 -11.35
CA LEU A 169 -10.05 0.19 -11.23
C LEU A 169 -9.98 0.86 -12.61
N ALA A 170 -9.19 0.31 -13.53
CA ALA A 170 -9.15 0.78 -14.92
C ALA A 170 -10.53 0.65 -15.57
N ASN A 171 -11.20 -0.50 -15.45
CA ASN A 171 -12.53 -0.74 -16.05
C ASN A 171 -13.59 0.21 -15.51
N THR A 172 -13.64 0.41 -14.19
CA THR A 172 -14.53 1.39 -13.56
C THR A 172 -14.31 2.79 -14.11
N ASN A 173 -13.07 3.13 -14.48
CA ASN A 173 -12.70 4.40 -15.11
C ASN A 173 -12.60 4.33 -16.64
N SER A 174 -13.38 3.44 -17.26
CA SER A 174 -13.51 3.34 -18.72
C SER A 174 -12.18 3.11 -19.46
N ASN A 175 -11.21 2.50 -18.77
CA ASN A 175 -9.84 2.28 -19.24
C ASN A 175 -9.14 3.57 -19.73
N ALA A 176 -9.48 4.72 -19.13
CA ALA A 176 -8.99 6.04 -19.50
C ALA A 176 -7.68 6.45 -18.80
N LEU A 177 -6.91 5.48 -18.30
CA LEU A 177 -5.61 5.69 -17.64
C LEU A 177 -4.66 4.53 -17.89
N ILE A 178 -3.36 4.78 -17.83
CA ILE A 178 -2.30 3.77 -17.84
C ILE A 178 -1.95 3.41 -16.39
N LEU A 179 -1.80 2.12 -16.12
CA LEU A 179 -1.34 1.63 -14.82
C LEU A 179 0.08 1.10 -14.95
N VAL A 180 0.95 1.48 -14.03
CA VAL A 180 2.30 0.94 -13.87
C VAL A 180 2.43 0.43 -12.44
N ALA A 181 2.90 -0.79 -12.23
CA ALA A 181 3.22 -1.31 -10.89
C ALA A 181 4.67 -1.75 -10.84
N ILE A 182 5.42 -1.28 -9.84
CA ILE A 182 6.88 -1.46 -9.77
C ILE A 182 7.28 -2.44 -8.66
N GLN A 183 8.39 -3.14 -8.87
CA GLN A 183 9.17 -3.78 -7.81
C GLN A 183 10.31 -2.84 -7.38
N TYR A 184 10.71 -2.89 -6.12
CA TYR A 184 11.89 -2.21 -5.58
C TYR A 184 12.60 -3.11 -4.55
N ARG A 185 13.90 -2.89 -4.29
CA ARG A 185 14.65 -3.69 -3.29
C ARG A 185 14.04 -3.55 -1.89
N LEU A 186 14.13 -4.60 -1.08
CA LEU A 186 13.53 -4.67 0.26
C LEU A 186 14.57 -5.10 1.31
N GLY A 187 14.26 -4.89 2.59
CA GLY A 187 15.09 -5.30 3.72
C GLY A 187 16.53 -4.77 3.60
N ALA A 188 17.51 -5.56 4.02
CA ALA A 188 18.92 -5.17 3.91
C ALA A 188 19.35 -4.90 2.46
N PHE A 189 18.72 -5.49 1.45
CA PHE A 189 19.11 -5.23 0.05
C PHE A 189 18.74 -3.82 -0.40
N GLY A 190 17.66 -3.25 0.15
CA GLY A 190 17.14 -1.94 -0.22
C GLY A 190 17.50 -0.80 0.75
N PHE A 191 17.67 -1.13 2.03
CA PHE A 191 17.70 -0.16 3.13
C PHE A 191 18.83 -0.42 4.15
N LEU A 192 19.88 -1.16 3.77
CA LEU A 192 21.09 -1.23 4.58
C LEU A 192 21.76 0.15 4.64
N SER A 193 22.20 0.53 5.84
CA SER A 193 22.79 1.85 6.08
C SER A 193 23.80 1.78 7.21
N SER A 194 24.95 2.43 7.03
CA SER A 194 25.97 2.67 8.05
C SER A 194 27.03 3.64 7.52
N SER A 195 27.88 4.14 8.42
CA SER A 195 29.09 4.88 8.08
C SER A 195 30.06 4.05 7.23
N GLU A 196 30.26 2.77 7.56
CA GLU A 196 31.14 1.88 6.77
C GLU A 196 30.60 1.70 5.35
N LEU A 197 29.29 1.46 5.20
CA LEU A 197 28.64 1.29 3.90
C LEU A 197 28.88 2.52 3.02
N VAL A 198 28.65 3.73 3.53
CA VAL A 198 28.87 4.98 2.78
C VAL A 198 30.34 5.18 2.45
N SER A 199 31.24 5.00 3.41
CA SER A 199 32.69 5.17 3.20
C SER A 199 33.27 4.18 2.17
N SER A 200 32.62 3.01 2.01
CA SER A 200 32.96 1.98 1.00
C SER A 200 32.26 2.20 -0.35
N GLY A 201 31.52 3.31 -0.47
CA GLY A 201 30.81 3.75 -1.67
C GLY A 201 29.41 3.15 -1.86
N GLY A 202 28.94 2.31 -0.94
CA GLY A 202 27.53 1.94 -0.90
C GLY A 202 26.66 3.17 -0.64
N ILE A 203 25.38 3.07 -0.96
CA ILE A 203 24.41 4.13 -0.72
C ILE A 203 23.29 3.64 0.21
N PRO A 204 22.94 4.43 1.24
CA PRO A 204 21.68 4.25 1.97
C PRO A 204 20.49 4.41 1.02
N ASN A 205 19.31 3.95 1.45
CA ASN A 205 18.07 4.17 0.71
C ASN A 205 18.10 3.69 -0.76
N ALA A 206 18.87 2.65 -1.07
CA ALA A 206 19.02 2.15 -2.44
C ALA A 206 17.68 1.83 -3.11
N ALA A 207 16.69 1.39 -2.34
CA ALA A 207 15.32 1.18 -2.77
C ALA A 207 14.54 2.47 -3.12
N LEU A 208 14.78 3.60 -2.44
CA LEU A 208 14.18 4.88 -2.84
C LEU A 208 14.72 5.35 -4.19
N TYR A 209 16.00 5.06 -4.47
CA TYR A 209 16.58 5.27 -5.79
C TYR A 209 16.01 4.31 -6.84
N ASP A 210 15.67 3.06 -6.51
CA ASP A 210 14.96 2.15 -7.41
C ASP A 210 13.61 2.74 -7.86
N MET A 211 12.83 3.22 -6.89
CA MET A 211 11.55 3.88 -7.14
C MET A 211 11.73 5.13 -8.00
N ASN A 212 12.67 6.00 -7.66
CA ASN A 212 12.96 7.23 -8.42
C ASN A 212 13.38 6.91 -9.87
N PHE A 213 14.22 5.90 -10.06
CA PHE A 213 14.66 5.45 -11.38
C PHE A 213 13.51 4.84 -12.20
N SER A 214 12.55 4.18 -11.54
CA SER A 214 11.34 3.72 -12.21
C SER A 214 10.46 4.89 -12.71
N LEU A 215 10.43 6.02 -11.98
CA LEU A 215 9.73 7.23 -12.43
C LEU A 215 10.45 7.86 -13.63
N GLN A 216 11.79 7.89 -13.63
CA GLN A 216 12.57 8.32 -14.80
C GLN A 216 12.32 7.41 -16.02
N TRP A 217 12.17 6.09 -15.80
CA TRP A 217 11.76 5.15 -16.84
C TRP A 217 10.36 5.50 -17.38
N VAL A 218 9.40 5.81 -16.50
CA VAL A 218 8.04 6.23 -16.90
C VAL A 218 8.11 7.48 -17.78
N GLN A 219 8.85 8.51 -17.34
CA GLN A 219 9.07 9.74 -18.12
C GLN A 219 9.63 9.45 -19.52
N SER A 220 10.56 8.50 -19.63
CA SER A 220 11.27 8.20 -20.88
C SER A 220 10.48 7.27 -21.83
N HIS A 221 9.61 6.42 -21.30
CA HIS A 221 9.10 5.26 -22.05
C HIS A 221 7.58 5.09 -22.05
N ILE A 222 6.83 5.74 -21.14
CA ILE A 222 5.40 5.44 -21.00
C ILE A 222 4.57 5.84 -22.21
N SER A 223 5.04 6.80 -23.01
CA SER A 223 4.42 7.19 -24.28
C SER A 223 4.37 6.04 -25.30
N LYS A 224 5.26 5.05 -25.20
CA LYS A 224 5.22 3.83 -26.03
C LYS A 224 4.03 2.93 -25.70
N PHE A 225 3.40 3.12 -24.55
CA PHE A 225 2.18 2.44 -24.11
C PHE A 225 0.93 3.33 -24.25
N GLY A 226 1.08 4.54 -24.82
CA GLY A 226 -0.01 5.51 -24.94
C GLY A 226 -0.22 6.40 -23.73
N GLY A 227 0.70 6.40 -22.75
CA GLY A 227 0.65 7.28 -21.59
C GLY A 227 1.25 8.66 -21.85
N ASP A 228 0.77 9.66 -21.12
CA ASP A 228 1.31 11.02 -21.10
C ASP A 228 2.29 11.17 -19.92
N PRO A 229 3.61 11.30 -20.18
CA PRO A 229 4.61 11.45 -19.11
C PRO A 229 4.47 12.78 -18.34
N SER A 230 3.75 13.78 -18.88
CA SER A 230 3.46 15.04 -18.17
C SER A 230 2.27 14.96 -17.22
N ARG A 231 1.61 13.79 -17.15
CA ARG A 231 0.41 13.54 -16.34
C ARG A 231 0.57 12.27 -15.52
N VAL A 232 1.55 12.28 -14.62
CA VAL A 232 1.89 11.13 -13.78
C VAL A 232 1.38 11.36 -12.35
N THR A 233 0.64 10.37 -11.84
CA THR A 233 0.23 10.24 -10.45
C THR A 233 0.99 9.07 -9.82
N ILE A 234 1.74 9.30 -8.75
CA ILE A 234 2.30 8.21 -7.94
C ILE A 234 1.31 7.82 -6.85
N ALA A 235 1.15 6.53 -6.59
CA ALA A 235 0.19 6.01 -5.62
C ALA A 235 0.79 4.86 -4.81
N GLY A 236 0.44 4.75 -3.54
CA GLY A 236 0.92 3.63 -2.72
C GLY A 236 0.15 3.47 -1.42
N GLU A 237 0.22 2.25 -0.86
CA GLU A 237 -0.35 1.90 0.43
C GLU A 237 0.74 1.49 1.44
N SER A 238 0.55 1.79 2.72
CA SER A 238 1.49 1.41 3.79
C SER A 238 2.89 1.95 3.50
N ALA A 239 3.94 1.11 3.50
CA ALA A 239 5.29 1.46 3.07
C ALA A 239 5.35 2.02 1.64
N GLY A 240 4.39 1.69 0.77
CA GLY A 240 4.22 2.30 -0.54
C GLY A 240 3.69 3.73 -0.45
N GLY A 241 2.78 4.01 0.49
CA GLY A 241 2.32 5.37 0.80
C GLY A 241 3.43 6.21 1.44
N GLY A 242 4.20 5.60 2.35
CA GLY A 242 5.43 6.20 2.90
C GLY A 242 6.49 6.44 1.82
N ALA A 243 6.62 5.54 0.84
CA ALA A 243 7.47 5.76 -0.31
C ALA A 243 7.00 6.94 -1.19
N VAL A 244 5.69 7.10 -1.42
CA VAL A 244 5.13 8.27 -2.11
C VAL A 244 5.48 9.56 -1.35
N MET A 245 5.36 9.55 -0.02
CA MET A 245 5.79 10.66 0.84
C MET A 245 7.28 10.96 0.67
N LEU A 246 8.14 9.96 0.71
CA LEU A 246 9.59 10.14 0.55
C LEU A 246 9.99 10.58 -0.87
N GLN A 247 9.29 10.13 -1.91
CA GLN A 247 9.48 10.65 -3.29
C GLN A 247 8.99 12.11 -3.40
N SER A 248 7.95 12.47 -2.66
CA SER A 248 7.48 13.86 -2.53
C SER A 248 8.53 14.74 -1.89
N MET A 249 9.24 14.24 -0.89
CA MET A 249 10.32 14.98 -0.23
C MET A 249 11.68 14.90 -0.94
N ALA A 250 11.84 14.00 -1.93
CA ALA A 250 13.13 13.66 -2.51
C ALA A 250 13.92 14.91 -2.93
N PHE A 251 15.20 14.93 -2.54
CA PHE A 251 16.14 16.03 -2.81
C PHE A 251 15.65 17.40 -2.28
N GLY A 252 14.94 17.42 -1.15
CA GLY A 252 14.43 18.65 -0.54
C GLY A 252 13.26 19.27 -1.31
N GLY A 253 12.48 18.47 -2.05
CA GLY A 253 11.36 18.96 -2.85
C GLY A 253 11.79 19.76 -4.09
N SER A 254 13.04 19.63 -4.54
CA SER A 254 13.61 20.48 -5.60
C SER A 254 13.30 20.01 -7.03
N LEU A 255 12.66 18.85 -7.21
CA LEU A 255 12.38 18.27 -8.54
C LEU A 255 11.14 18.87 -9.21
N GLY A 256 10.31 19.61 -8.46
CA GLY A 256 9.04 20.15 -8.95
C GLY A 256 8.17 19.05 -9.56
N THR A 257 7.72 19.24 -10.81
CA THR A 257 6.86 18.27 -11.53
C THR A 257 7.62 17.40 -12.53
N SER A 258 8.95 17.31 -12.42
CA SER A 258 9.78 16.62 -13.44
C SER A 258 9.52 15.11 -13.52
N LEU A 259 9.04 14.49 -12.44
CA LEU A 259 8.76 13.05 -12.38
C LEU A 259 7.28 12.72 -12.22
N PHE A 260 6.52 13.54 -11.51
CA PHE A 260 5.09 13.37 -11.28
C PHE A 260 4.42 14.70 -10.89
N ASN A 261 3.09 14.75 -11.02
CA ASN A 261 2.28 15.90 -10.70
C ASN A 261 1.43 15.66 -9.45
N ASN A 262 0.96 14.42 -9.27
CA ASN A 262 0.00 14.08 -8.23
C ASN A 262 0.52 12.92 -7.38
N GLY A 263 0.17 12.91 -6.09
CA GLY A 263 0.40 11.80 -5.17
C GLY A 263 -0.91 11.27 -4.59
N ILE A 264 -1.04 9.96 -4.44
CA ILE A 264 -2.09 9.31 -3.66
C ILE A 264 -1.42 8.48 -2.55
N VAL A 265 -1.75 8.75 -1.29
CA VAL A 265 -1.29 7.93 -0.17
C VAL A 265 -2.47 7.27 0.52
N ALA A 266 -2.43 5.94 0.65
CA ALA A 266 -3.33 5.19 1.50
C ALA A 266 -2.53 4.70 2.71
N SER A 267 -2.77 5.28 3.89
CA SER A 267 -2.08 4.90 5.13
C SER A 267 -0.55 5.01 5.00
N PRO A 268 0.02 6.20 4.77
CA PRO A 268 1.47 6.36 4.57
C PRO A 268 2.24 5.87 5.80
N TYR A 269 3.09 4.85 5.64
CA TYR A 269 3.89 4.30 6.74
C TYR A 269 5.16 5.12 6.97
N LEU A 270 5.17 5.90 8.04
CA LEU A 270 6.32 6.60 8.59
C LEU A 270 6.83 5.85 9.84
N PRO A 271 7.79 4.93 9.71
CA PRO A 271 8.48 4.41 10.87
C PRO A 271 9.44 5.46 11.43
N MET A 272 10.10 5.13 12.55
CA MET A 272 11.16 5.97 13.09
C MET A 272 12.28 6.19 12.05
N GLN A 273 12.50 7.44 11.65
CA GLN A 273 13.46 7.87 10.64
C GLN A 273 14.76 8.41 11.26
N TYR A 274 15.69 7.48 11.49
CA TYR A 274 17.04 7.80 11.96
C TYR A 274 17.93 8.37 10.86
N ASN A 275 19.02 9.05 11.24
CA ASN A 275 20.12 9.34 10.31
C ASN A 275 20.78 8.04 9.85
N TYR A 276 21.37 8.06 8.65
CA TYR A 276 21.97 6.88 8.03
C TYR A 276 23.10 6.25 8.87
N ASP A 277 23.80 7.06 9.67
CA ASP A 277 24.88 6.73 10.61
C ASP A 277 24.40 6.77 12.08
N GLY A 278 23.08 6.77 12.30
CA GLY A 278 22.47 6.77 13.61
C GLY A 278 22.60 5.43 14.34
N LEU A 279 22.25 5.44 15.64
CA LEU A 279 22.39 4.29 16.53
C LEU A 279 21.77 3.00 15.98
N LEU A 280 20.49 3.03 15.57
CA LEU A 280 19.80 1.83 15.10
C LEU A 280 20.29 1.32 13.73
N PRO A 281 20.49 2.18 12.70
CA PRO A 281 21.10 1.72 11.45
C PRO A 281 22.49 1.07 11.63
N GLU A 282 23.36 1.67 12.46
CA GLU A 282 24.68 1.11 12.77
C GLU A 282 24.59 -0.24 13.50
N GLU A 283 23.69 -0.36 14.48
CA GLU A 283 23.46 -1.63 15.20
C GLU A 283 22.95 -2.73 14.25
N SER A 284 21.95 -2.41 13.41
CA SER A 284 21.41 -3.36 12.43
C SER A 284 22.44 -3.75 11.37
N TYR A 285 23.29 -2.81 10.92
CA TYR A 285 24.42 -3.12 10.04
C TYR A 285 25.43 -4.05 10.70
N GLY A 286 25.82 -3.80 11.95
CA GLY A 286 26.73 -4.65 12.71
C GLY A 286 26.19 -6.08 12.88
N LYS A 287 24.92 -6.22 13.29
CA LYS A 287 24.26 -7.53 13.39
C LYS A 287 24.16 -8.25 12.05
N PHE A 288 23.93 -7.51 10.96
CA PHE A 288 23.90 -8.07 9.61
C PHE A 288 25.29 -8.59 9.20
N VAL A 289 26.35 -7.81 9.41
CA VAL A 289 27.74 -8.22 9.16
C VAL A 289 28.10 -9.47 9.95
N GLU A 290 27.73 -9.54 11.23
CA GLU A 290 27.96 -10.71 12.08
C GLU A 290 27.17 -11.93 11.57
N ALA A 291 25.88 -11.78 11.28
CA ALA A 291 25.03 -12.87 10.81
C ALA A 291 25.43 -13.43 9.44
N VAL A 292 26.07 -12.63 8.58
CA VAL A 292 26.66 -13.09 7.30
C VAL A 292 28.02 -13.77 7.51
N GLY A 293 28.68 -13.54 8.65
CA GLY A 293 30.04 -14.03 8.95
C GLY A 293 31.14 -13.11 8.42
N CYS A 294 30.84 -11.84 8.16
CA CYS A 294 31.78 -10.85 7.64
C CYS A 294 32.54 -10.06 8.73
N GLY A 295 32.27 -10.31 10.01
CA GLY A 295 32.87 -9.58 11.13
C GLY A 295 34.30 -10.01 11.53
N THR A 296 34.77 -11.17 11.06
CA THR A 296 36.08 -11.72 11.44
C THR A 296 36.96 -11.98 10.21
N GLY A 297 37.64 -10.95 9.70
CA GLY A 297 38.52 -11.05 8.53
C GLY A 297 39.51 -9.89 8.43
N ASN A 298 40.54 -10.05 7.57
CA ASN A 298 41.58 -9.03 7.33
C ASN A 298 41.20 -7.99 6.25
N GLY A 299 39.92 -7.87 5.90
CA GLY A 299 39.40 -6.97 4.85
C GLY A 299 38.17 -6.17 5.32
N SER A 300 37.65 -5.27 4.48
CA SER A 300 36.41 -4.54 4.80
C SER A 300 35.23 -5.51 4.90
N ALA A 301 34.36 -5.30 5.89
CA ALA A 301 33.14 -6.08 6.01
C ALA A 301 32.24 -5.87 4.77
N PHE A 302 32.24 -4.65 4.21
CA PHE A 302 31.50 -4.34 2.99
C PHE A 302 31.94 -5.17 1.78
N ASP A 303 33.24 -5.36 1.56
CA ASP A 303 33.74 -6.21 0.46
C ASP A 303 33.32 -7.68 0.63
N CYS A 304 33.29 -8.15 1.87
CA CYS A 304 32.77 -9.47 2.21
C CYS A 304 31.25 -9.56 1.91
N LEU A 305 30.46 -8.56 2.31
CA LEU A 305 29.02 -8.49 2.00
C LEU A 305 28.74 -8.50 0.49
N ILE A 306 29.53 -7.76 -0.29
CA ILE A 306 29.43 -7.74 -1.76
C ILE A 306 29.67 -9.14 -2.35
N SER A 307 30.57 -9.93 -1.76
CA SER A 307 30.97 -11.26 -2.22
C SER A 307 30.09 -12.39 -1.70
N ALA A 308 29.30 -12.15 -0.64
CA ALA A 308 28.47 -13.15 0.01
C ALA A 308 27.38 -13.71 -0.92
N ASP A 309 27.00 -14.98 -0.72
CA ASP A 309 25.92 -15.58 -1.49
C ASP A 309 24.56 -14.98 -1.10
N THR A 310 23.64 -14.94 -2.07
CA THR A 310 22.33 -14.31 -1.89
C THR A 310 21.48 -14.93 -0.79
N ILE A 311 21.64 -16.24 -0.53
CA ILE A 311 20.83 -16.96 0.45
C ILE A 311 21.31 -16.62 1.86
N THR A 312 22.63 -16.54 2.08
CA THR A 312 23.21 -16.09 3.35
C THR A 312 22.77 -14.66 3.66
N LEU A 313 22.85 -13.74 2.70
CA LEU A 313 22.37 -12.36 2.87
C LEU A 313 20.87 -12.30 3.20
N GLN A 314 20.04 -13.11 2.53
CA GLN A 314 18.60 -13.20 2.81
C GLN A 314 18.30 -13.68 4.22
N ASN A 315 18.95 -14.77 4.64
CA ASN A 315 18.78 -15.34 5.96
C ASN A 315 19.24 -14.36 7.05
N ALA A 316 20.38 -13.70 6.86
CA ALA A 316 20.86 -12.67 7.78
C ALA A 316 19.89 -11.49 7.87
N SER A 317 19.38 -11.01 6.73
CA SER A 317 18.42 -9.90 6.70
C SER A 317 17.12 -10.25 7.43
N ALA A 318 16.58 -11.46 7.21
CA ALA A 318 15.40 -11.94 7.93
C ALA A 318 15.68 -12.13 9.44
N TYR A 319 16.85 -12.68 9.80
CA TYR A 319 17.24 -12.89 11.19
C TYR A 319 17.33 -11.57 11.98
N VAL A 320 17.97 -10.55 11.41
CA VAL A 320 18.10 -9.24 12.06
C VAL A 320 16.72 -8.58 12.19
N SER A 321 15.88 -8.63 11.15
CA SER A 321 14.49 -8.10 11.23
C SER A 321 13.62 -8.85 12.25
N ALA A 322 13.79 -10.17 12.40
CA ALA A 322 13.05 -10.92 13.42
C ALA A 322 13.47 -10.60 14.86
N GLY A 323 14.62 -9.93 15.05
CA GLY A 323 15.16 -9.56 16.35
C GLY A 323 14.80 -8.16 16.84
N VAL A 324 14.01 -7.38 16.09
CA VAL A 324 13.54 -6.05 16.52
C VAL A 324 12.17 -6.13 17.21
N ASP A 325 11.75 -5.02 17.80
CA ASP A 325 10.47 -4.92 18.50
C ASP A 325 9.27 -5.23 17.59
N TYR A 326 8.19 -5.72 18.21
CA TYR A 326 6.95 -6.08 17.52
C TYR A 326 6.44 -4.91 16.65
N GLY A 327 6.09 -5.20 15.39
CA GLY A 327 5.61 -4.20 14.44
C GLY A 327 6.69 -3.34 13.77
N GLN A 328 7.96 -3.52 14.14
CA GLN A 328 9.10 -2.76 13.59
C GLN A 328 9.91 -3.57 12.57
N TRP A 329 10.83 -2.90 11.86
CA TRP A 329 11.75 -3.53 10.91
C TRP A 329 13.19 -3.07 11.15
N ALA A 330 14.16 -3.94 10.90
CA ALA A 330 15.57 -3.59 11.10
C ALA A 330 16.16 -2.70 10.01
N PHE A 331 15.61 -2.74 8.80
CA PHE A 331 16.11 -2.02 7.63
C PHE A 331 15.00 -1.14 7.07
N LEU A 332 15.12 0.16 7.32
CA LEU A 332 14.11 1.17 7.06
C LEU A 332 14.73 2.37 6.33
N PRO A 333 13.92 3.23 5.71
CA PRO A 333 14.42 4.51 5.18
C PRO A 333 15.12 5.34 6.26
N VAL A 334 16.22 5.98 5.89
CA VAL A 334 17.03 6.84 6.77
C VAL A 334 17.12 8.26 6.21
N THR A 335 17.43 9.24 7.07
CA THR A 335 17.85 10.58 6.63
C THR A 335 19.31 10.49 6.19
N ASP A 336 19.56 10.68 4.89
CA ASP A 336 20.89 10.52 4.28
C ASP A 336 21.52 11.85 3.83
N GLY A 337 20.77 12.96 3.91
CA GLY A 337 21.23 14.28 3.51
C GLY A 337 21.31 14.50 1.99
N GLU A 338 20.96 13.50 1.18
CA GLU A 338 20.96 13.59 -0.30
C GLU A 338 19.57 13.29 -0.86
N PHE A 339 19.08 12.06 -0.71
CA PHE A 339 17.74 11.69 -1.16
C PHE A 339 16.69 12.18 -0.17
N VAL A 340 16.88 11.85 1.11
CA VAL A 340 16.07 12.35 2.22
C VAL A 340 16.91 13.36 2.98
N VAL A 341 16.64 14.64 2.72
CA VAL A 341 17.46 15.77 3.22
C VAL A 341 17.13 16.10 4.68
N LYS A 342 15.85 16.06 5.03
CA LYS A 342 15.32 16.34 6.36
C LYS A 342 14.33 15.24 6.75
N ARG A 343 14.00 15.17 8.04
CA ARG A 343 12.95 14.27 8.49
C ARG A 343 11.58 14.71 7.96
N PRO A 344 10.65 13.78 7.68
CA PRO A 344 9.28 14.08 7.27
C PRO A 344 8.54 15.06 8.17
N SER A 345 8.66 14.95 9.50
CA SER A 345 8.03 15.88 10.43
C SER A 345 8.52 17.33 10.25
N GLU A 346 9.74 17.55 9.78
CA GLU A 346 10.28 18.89 9.50
C GLU A 346 9.93 19.35 8.08
N GLN A 347 10.18 18.50 7.08
CA GLN A 347 10.11 18.90 5.67
C GLN A 347 8.67 19.08 5.18
N LEU A 348 7.74 18.21 5.61
CA LEU A 348 6.34 18.32 5.21
C LEU A 348 5.70 19.58 5.78
N LEU A 349 6.02 19.94 7.02
CA LEU A 349 5.53 21.18 7.65
C LEU A 349 6.08 22.44 6.96
N ALA A 350 7.26 22.34 6.34
CA ALA A 350 7.82 23.42 5.52
C ALA A 350 7.19 23.52 4.12
N GLY A 351 6.36 22.56 3.69
CA GLY A 351 5.80 22.50 2.35
C GLY A 351 6.84 22.25 1.25
N GLU A 352 8.02 21.72 1.61
CA GLU A 352 9.13 21.45 0.69
C GLU A 352 8.90 20.11 -0.03
N VAL A 353 7.99 20.10 -1.00
CA VAL A 353 7.54 18.90 -1.72
C VAL A 353 7.61 19.00 -3.25
N ASN A 354 7.83 17.86 -3.89
CA ASN A 354 7.71 17.63 -5.33
C ASN A 354 6.25 17.36 -5.72
N GLY A 355 5.88 17.66 -6.97
CA GLY A 355 4.51 17.57 -7.43
C GLY A 355 3.65 18.78 -7.03
N VAL A 356 2.35 18.71 -7.31
CA VAL A 356 1.38 19.81 -7.17
C VAL A 356 0.20 19.43 -6.27
N ARG A 357 -0.24 18.17 -6.33
CA ARG A 357 -1.47 17.72 -5.68
C ARG A 357 -1.30 16.45 -4.87
N MET A 358 -2.06 16.36 -3.78
CA MET A 358 -2.08 15.18 -2.91
C MET A 358 -3.50 14.73 -2.58
N LEU A 359 -3.78 13.44 -2.76
CA LEU A 359 -4.95 12.76 -2.20
C LEU A 359 -4.48 11.87 -1.06
N SER A 360 -4.77 12.27 0.18
CA SER A 360 -4.25 11.62 1.39
C SER A 360 -5.33 10.84 2.13
N GLY A 361 -5.05 9.58 2.43
CA GLY A 361 -5.96 8.64 3.08
C GLY A 361 -5.32 7.93 4.27
N ASN A 362 -6.14 7.50 5.22
CA ASN A 362 -5.79 6.55 6.27
C ASN A 362 -7.01 5.68 6.63
N ASN A 363 -6.79 4.55 7.28
CA ASN A 363 -7.85 3.74 7.86
C ASN A 363 -8.11 4.19 9.30
N ALA A 364 -9.32 3.96 9.82
CA ALA A 364 -9.67 4.39 11.18
C ALA A 364 -8.94 3.57 12.27
N ASN A 365 -8.57 2.30 12.00
CA ASN A 365 -7.89 1.41 12.94
C ASN A 365 -6.53 0.93 12.42
N GLU A 366 -5.57 1.82 12.23
CA GLU A 366 -4.24 1.44 11.72
C GLU A 366 -3.43 0.55 12.67
N GLY A 367 -3.46 0.88 13.97
CA GLY A 367 -2.54 0.34 14.96
C GLY A 367 -2.66 -1.15 15.35
N PRO A 368 -3.85 -1.79 15.42
CA PRO A 368 -4.01 -3.10 16.04
C PRO A 368 -3.05 -4.20 15.55
N VAL A 369 -2.69 -4.20 14.26
CA VAL A 369 -1.77 -5.20 13.69
C VAL A 369 -0.30 -4.98 14.07
N PHE A 370 0.05 -3.78 14.55
CA PHE A 370 1.42 -3.35 14.85
C PHE A 370 1.73 -3.16 16.33
N VAL A 371 0.74 -3.35 17.21
CA VAL A 371 0.89 -3.20 18.65
C VAL A 371 0.71 -4.55 19.35
N PRO A 372 1.54 -4.92 20.34
CA PRO A 372 1.30 -6.10 21.18
C PRO A 372 -0.05 -6.02 21.87
N GLN A 373 -0.84 -7.11 21.90
CA GLN A 373 -2.24 -7.08 22.35
C GLN A 373 -2.45 -7.46 23.82
N HIS A 374 -1.54 -7.02 24.71
CA HIS A 374 -1.58 -7.29 26.15
C HIS A 374 -1.34 -6.06 27.04
N ILE A 375 -1.58 -4.86 26.52
CA ILE A 375 -1.35 -3.57 27.16
C ILE A 375 -2.60 -3.14 27.95
N ASN A 376 -2.87 -3.82 29.06
CA ASN A 376 -4.13 -3.63 29.82
C ASN A 376 -3.99 -2.70 31.05
N THR A 377 -2.81 -2.17 31.33
CA THR A 377 -2.56 -1.30 32.49
C THR A 377 -1.81 -0.04 32.09
N THR A 378 -1.92 1.03 32.89
CA THR A 378 -1.14 2.26 32.68
C THR A 378 0.36 1.98 32.70
N ALA A 379 0.82 1.08 33.57
CA ALA A 379 2.24 0.69 33.63
C ALA A 379 2.70 0.02 32.33
N ALA A 380 1.90 -0.90 31.78
CA ALA A 380 2.20 -1.55 30.50
C ALA A 380 2.21 -0.54 29.34
N PHE A 381 1.24 0.39 29.31
CA PHE A 381 1.22 1.47 28.31
C PHE A 381 2.48 2.33 28.41
N ASN A 382 2.87 2.73 29.63
CA ASN A 382 4.05 3.54 29.83
C ASN A 382 5.34 2.84 29.37
N THR A 383 5.49 1.53 29.65
CA THR A 383 6.61 0.72 29.16
C THR A 383 6.65 0.67 27.64
N TYR A 384 5.50 0.43 27.01
CA TYR A 384 5.40 0.41 25.55
C TYR A 384 5.73 1.77 24.91
N THR A 385 5.26 2.88 25.49
CA THR A 385 5.61 4.22 25.00
C THR A 385 7.12 4.47 25.10
N HIS A 386 7.77 4.07 26.20
CA HIS A 386 9.23 4.22 26.33
C HIS A 386 10.01 3.35 25.35
N SER A 387 9.52 2.15 25.01
CA SER A 387 10.19 1.31 24.02
C SER A 387 10.09 1.90 22.61
N LEU A 388 8.94 2.50 22.27
CA LEU A 388 8.77 3.19 20.99
C LEU A 388 9.60 4.47 20.89
N PHE A 389 9.66 5.25 21.98
CA PHE A 389 10.27 6.57 22.01
C PHE A 389 11.39 6.64 23.06
N PRO A 390 12.52 5.92 22.89
CA PRO A 390 13.55 5.85 23.92
C PRO A 390 14.35 7.15 24.10
N LEU A 391 14.22 8.11 23.18
CA LEU A 391 15.03 9.33 23.14
C LEU A 391 14.28 10.60 23.54
N ILE A 392 12.97 10.55 23.77
CA ILE A 392 12.20 11.75 24.13
C ILE A 392 12.52 12.20 25.56
N SER A 393 12.53 13.52 25.79
CA SER A 393 12.76 14.08 27.12
C SER A 393 11.62 13.73 28.10
N ASN A 394 11.90 13.74 29.40
CA ASN A 394 10.87 13.53 30.43
C ASN A 394 9.72 14.56 30.32
N SER A 395 10.02 15.81 29.97
CA SER A 395 8.99 16.83 29.75
C SER A 395 8.09 16.51 28.56
N THR A 396 8.66 16.02 27.46
CA THR A 396 7.91 15.62 26.27
C THR A 396 7.10 14.35 26.53
N TYR A 397 7.65 13.43 27.32
CA TYR A 397 6.94 12.24 27.79
C TYR A 397 5.71 12.60 28.64
N ASP A 398 5.83 13.52 29.61
CA ASP A 398 4.70 13.97 30.43
C ASP A 398 3.60 14.64 29.57
N ARG A 399 4.01 15.43 28.57
CA ARG A 399 3.07 16.01 27.59
C ARG A 399 2.37 14.92 26.79
N LEU A 400 3.08 13.91 26.29
CA LEU A 400 2.51 12.76 25.57
C LEU A 400 1.46 12.06 26.43
N LEU A 401 1.79 11.73 27.68
CA LEU A 401 0.86 11.07 28.59
C LEU A 401 -0.42 11.87 28.83
N LYS A 402 -0.30 13.21 28.89
CA LYS A 402 -1.45 14.12 29.00
C LYS A 402 -2.28 14.15 27.71
N THR A 403 -1.63 14.28 26.56
CA THR A 403 -2.27 14.31 25.22
C THR A 403 -3.07 13.03 24.96
N TYR A 404 -2.56 11.88 25.38
CA TYR A 404 -3.23 10.58 25.22
C TYR A 404 -4.05 10.17 26.44
N SER A 405 -4.39 11.06 27.36
CA SER A 405 -5.12 10.68 28.58
C SER A 405 -6.49 10.07 28.28
N ILE A 406 -6.86 9.01 29.00
CA ILE A 406 -8.16 8.34 28.86
C ILE A 406 -8.89 8.30 30.22
N PRO A 407 -10.23 8.30 30.24
CA PRO A 407 -10.99 8.13 31.48
C PRO A 407 -10.66 6.80 32.20
N PRO A 408 -10.76 6.74 33.54
CA PRO A 408 -10.46 5.54 34.31
C PRO A 408 -11.45 4.40 34.08
N THR A 409 -12.68 4.73 33.66
CA THR A 409 -13.72 3.77 33.29
C THR A 409 -14.15 4.05 31.86
N ILE A 410 -13.95 3.06 30.98
CA ILE A 410 -14.45 3.09 29.62
C ILE A 410 -15.70 2.19 29.58
N PRO A 411 -16.87 2.69 29.14
CA PRO A 411 -18.08 1.87 29.00
C PRO A 411 -17.80 0.63 28.14
N GLY A 412 -18.56 -0.46 28.37
CA GLY A 412 -18.47 -1.73 27.63
C GLY A 412 -18.66 -1.57 26.10
N PRO A 413 -18.50 -2.66 25.32
CA PRO A 413 -18.06 -2.57 23.93
C PRO A 413 -19.06 -1.80 23.04
N LEU A 414 -18.58 -0.79 22.31
CA LEU A 414 -19.33 -0.12 21.26
C LEU A 414 -18.49 -0.08 19.98
N PHE A 415 -19.01 -0.78 18.97
CA PHE A 415 -18.32 -1.20 17.75
C PHE A 415 -18.18 -0.13 16.67
N ALA A 416 -18.38 1.14 16.97
CA ALA A 416 -18.11 2.22 16.04
C ALA A 416 -17.83 3.50 16.82
N SER A 417 -16.60 3.99 16.73
CA SER A 417 -16.33 5.39 16.98
C SER A 417 -17.13 6.16 15.93
N ALA A 418 -18.22 6.83 16.34
CA ALA A 418 -18.85 7.84 15.50
C ALA A 418 -17.85 8.97 15.18
N GLY A 419 -16.71 9.01 15.87
CA GLY A 419 -15.56 9.89 15.66
C GLY A 419 -15.80 11.29 16.19
N ASP A 420 -17.03 11.77 16.15
CA ASP A 420 -17.40 13.16 16.46
C ASP A 420 -17.91 13.36 17.89
N HIS A 421 -18.37 12.32 18.59
CA HIS A 421 -18.82 12.42 19.99
C HIS A 421 -18.78 11.08 20.74
N GLY A 422 -18.86 11.13 22.07
CA GLY A 422 -18.84 9.93 22.92
C GLY A 422 -17.45 9.30 23.03
N PRO A 423 -17.34 7.98 23.25
CA PRO A 423 -16.06 7.33 23.29
C PRO A 423 -15.47 7.16 21.87
N THR A 424 -14.18 7.39 21.73
CA THR A 424 -13.49 7.66 20.45
C THR A 424 -12.39 6.65 20.17
N ALA A 425 -11.76 6.69 18.99
CA ALA A 425 -10.62 5.84 18.65
C ALA A 425 -9.46 5.93 19.66
N LEU A 426 -9.38 6.98 20.48
CA LEU A 426 -8.39 7.10 21.55
C LEU A 426 -8.55 6.04 22.65
N ASN A 427 -9.76 5.56 22.91
CA ASN A 427 -10.03 4.66 24.04
C ASN A 427 -10.91 3.45 23.73
N GLN A 428 -11.55 3.40 22.56
CA GLN A 428 -12.28 2.22 22.10
C GLN A 428 -12.22 2.05 20.57
N SER A 429 -12.24 0.80 20.13
CA SER A 429 -12.48 0.40 18.74
C SER A 429 -13.11 -0.99 18.72
N VAL A 430 -13.34 -1.54 17.52
CA VAL A 430 -13.74 -2.95 17.36
C VAL A 430 -12.67 -3.94 17.83
N TYR A 431 -11.42 -3.49 18.00
CA TYR A 431 -10.29 -4.34 18.40
C TYR A 431 -10.02 -4.33 19.90
N ALA A 432 -10.20 -3.19 20.56
CA ALA A 432 -9.76 -3.03 21.93
C ALA A 432 -10.48 -1.89 22.65
N ILE A 433 -10.39 -1.89 23.99
CA ILE A 433 -10.82 -0.78 24.85
C ILE A 433 -9.70 -0.40 25.83
N GLY A 434 -9.79 0.80 26.41
CA GLY A 434 -8.91 1.25 27.47
C GLY A 434 -7.46 1.40 27.01
N GLN A 435 -6.52 0.91 27.83
CA GLN A 435 -5.08 1.09 27.59
C GLN A 435 -4.58 0.40 26.31
N GLN A 436 -5.19 -0.72 25.91
CA GLN A 436 -4.81 -1.40 24.68
C GLN A 436 -5.18 -0.56 23.46
N GLN A 437 -6.40 0.00 23.44
CA GLN A 437 -6.79 0.88 22.34
C GLN A 437 -5.98 2.18 22.35
N ARG A 438 -5.68 2.73 23.53
CA ARG A 438 -4.80 3.89 23.66
C ARG A 438 -3.43 3.64 23.01
N ALA A 439 -2.85 2.46 23.23
CA ALA A 439 -1.60 2.05 22.58
C ALA A 439 -1.76 1.88 21.06
N ASN A 440 -2.84 1.22 20.61
CA ASN A 440 -3.15 1.09 19.19
C ASN A 440 -3.26 2.48 18.51
N ASN A 441 -3.96 3.43 19.12
CA ASN A 441 -4.15 4.76 18.58
C ASN A 441 -2.88 5.63 18.65
N LEU A 442 -2.05 5.48 19.69
CA LEU A 442 -0.73 6.11 19.77
C LEU A 442 0.15 5.70 18.58
N TYR A 443 0.22 4.40 18.30
CA TYR A 443 0.97 3.89 17.16
C TYR A 443 0.35 4.33 15.83
N ALA A 444 -0.98 4.25 15.70
CA ALA A 444 -1.70 4.69 14.51
C ALA A 444 -1.38 6.13 14.14
N GLU A 445 -1.43 7.03 15.12
CA GLU A 445 -1.25 8.47 14.90
C GLU A 445 0.18 8.85 14.55
N THR A 446 1.15 8.29 15.26
CA THR A 446 2.58 8.53 15.00
C THR A 446 3.02 8.00 13.64
N THR A 447 2.54 6.82 13.29
CA THR A 447 3.11 6.04 12.19
C THR A 447 2.36 6.17 10.87
N PHE A 448 1.05 6.48 10.90
CA PHE A 448 0.21 6.50 9.69
C PHE A 448 -0.66 7.74 9.59
N VAL A 449 -1.41 8.03 10.66
CA VAL A 449 -2.49 9.00 10.58
C VAL A 449 -1.93 10.42 10.54
N CYS A 450 -1.11 10.85 11.49
CA CYS A 450 -0.57 12.22 11.46
C CYS A 450 0.34 12.50 10.25
N PRO A 451 1.20 11.57 9.78
CA PRO A 451 1.89 11.71 8.50
C PRO A 451 0.94 11.99 7.33
N SER A 452 -0.26 11.38 7.32
CA SER A 452 -1.28 11.67 6.30
C SER A 452 -1.85 13.10 6.40
N TYR A 453 -1.95 13.69 7.60
CA TYR A 453 -2.39 15.08 7.82
C TYR A 453 -1.31 16.06 7.37
N TRP A 454 -0.05 15.80 7.71
CA TRP A 454 1.09 16.63 7.30
C TRP A 454 1.27 16.61 5.79
N LEU A 455 1.13 15.44 5.15
CA LEU A 455 1.12 15.33 3.69
C LEU A 455 0.01 16.13 3.04
N ALA A 456 -1.23 16.05 3.54
CA ALA A 456 -2.31 16.85 2.98
C ALA A 456 -2.03 18.36 3.13
N SER A 457 -1.43 18.76 4.24
CA SER A 457 -1.12 20.16 4.55
C SER A 457 0.10 20.71 3.82
N ALA A 458 1.03 19.84 3.40
CA ALA A 458 2.24 20.23 2.67
C ALA A 458 1.96 20.69 1.23
N TYR A 459 0.79 20.35 0.68
CA TYR A 459 0.41 20.68 -0.69
C TYR A 459 -0.64 21.79 -0.75
N SER A 460 -0.46 22.71 -1.69
CA SER A 460 -1.43 23.80 -1.95
C SER A 460 -2.78 23.33 -2.50
N GLN A 461 -2.84 22.12 -3.07
CA GLN A 461 -4.06 21.49 -3.56
C GLN A 461 -4.10 20.05 -3.05
N ALA A 462 -4.88 19.82 -2.01
CA ALA A 462 -4.99 18.49 -1.43
C ALA A 462 -6.44 18.14 -1.12
N TRP A 463 -6.68 16.85 -0.97
CA TRP A 463 -7.92 16.31 -0.41
C TRP A 463 -7.55 15.22 0.58
N LYS A 464 -8.35 15.11 1.63
CA LYS A 464 -8.16 14.09 2.66
C LYS A 464 -9.39 13.21 2.77
N TYR A 465 -9.17 11.91 2.97
CA TYR A 465 -10.20 10.96 3.33
C TYR A 465 -9.76 10.05 4.48
N GLU A 466 -10.73 9.42 5.14
CA GLU A 466 -10.51 8.32 6.09
C GLU A 466 -11.41 7.14 5.70
N PHE A 467 -10.85 5.93 5.66
CA PHE A 467 -11.62 4.70 5.51
C PHE A 467 -12.07 4.18 6.87
N SER A 468 -13.39 4.18 7.07
CA SER A 468 -14.02 3.88 8.35
C SER A 468 -14.95 2.66 8.29
N VAL A 469 -14.95 1.88 7.19
CA VAL A 469 -15.75 0.65 7.09
C VAL A 469 -15.20 -0.43 8.04
N PRO A 470 -15.96 -0.83 9.08
CA PRO A 470 -15.47 -1.78 10.07
C PRO A 470 -15.02 -3.11 9.45
N PRO A 471 -13.90 -3.68 9.90
CA PRO A 471 -13.17 -3.27 11.10
C PRO A 471 -12.15 -2.14 10.86
N SER A 472 -12.00 -1.64 9.63
CA SER A 472 -11.12 -0.52 9.27
C SER A 472 -9.65 -0.70 9.66
N GLN A 473 -9.14 -1.94 9.69
CA GLN A 473 -7.72 -2.16 9.95
C GLN A 473 -6.83 -1.63 8.84
N HIS A 474 -5.55 -1.43 9.14
CA HIS A 474 -4.51 -1.17 8.14
C HIS A 474 -4.61 -2.11 6.93
N GLY A 475 -4.62 -1.53 5.72
CA GLY A 475 -4.79 -2.25 4.46
C GLY A 475 -6.20 -2.80 4.18
N GLY A 476 -7.19 -2.57 5.05
CA GLY A 476 -8.58 -3.01 4.84
C GLY A 476 -9.27 -2.34 3.64
N ASP A 477 -8.80 -1.17 3.27
CA ASP A 477 -9.22 -0.35 2.13
C ASP A 477 -8.66 -0.83 0.78
N LEU A 478 -7.65 -1.71 0.76
CA LEU A 478 -7.07 -2.24 -0.48
C LEU A 478 -8.10 -2.90 -1.40
N ASN A 479 -9.13 -3.52 -0.82
CA ASN A 479 -10.23 -4.11 -1.56
C ASN A 479 -11.13 -3.09 -2.26
N ALA A 480 -11.14 -1.83 -1.80
CA ALA A 480 -11.84 -0.75 -2.47
C ALA A 480 -11.07 -0.32 -3.74
N TYR A 481 -9.74 -0.33 -3.70
CA TYR A 481 -8.90 0.12 -4.83
C TYR A 481 -8.69 -0.97 -5.90
N TYR A 482 -8.44 -2.21 -5.50
CA TYR A 482 -8.20 -3.32 -6.40
C TYR A 482 -8.64 -4.67 -5.80
N ALA A 483 -8.70 -5.72 -6.62
CA ALA A 483 -9.15 -7.03 -6.15
C ALA A 483 -7.99 -7.81 -5.48
N VAL A 484 -7.78 -7.64 -4.17
CA VAL A 484 -7.00 -8.60 -3.38
C VAL A 484 -7.86 -9.83 -3.13
N ASN A 485 -7.45 -10.98 -3.68
CA ASN A 485 -7.89 -12.31 -3.25
C ASN A 485 -9.41 -12.42 -2.90
N ARG A 486 -10.27 -12.27 -3.92
CA ARG A 486 -11.76 -12.31 -3.80
C ARG A 486 -12.31 -13.55 -3.06
N GLU A 487 -11.49 -14.59 -2.91
CA GLU A 487 -11.81 -15.86 -2.26
C GLU A 487 -11.58 -15.84 -0.74
N TYR A 488 -10.70 -14.97 -0.21
CA TYR A 488 -10.26 -15.00 1.20
C TYR A 488 -11.01 -14.03 2.12
N ILE A 489 -11.60 -12.96 1.58
CA ILE A 489 -12.26 -11.89 2.37
C ILE A 489 -13.74 -11.73 1.97
N GLY A 490 -14.27 -12.74 1.27
CA GLY A 490 -15.68 -12.84 0.91
C GLY A 490 -16.16 -11.84 -0.13
N PHE A 491 -17.02 -12.29 -1.03
CA PHE A 491 -18.00 -11.39 -1.61
C PHE A 491 -18.89 -10.88 -0.46
N GLY A 492 -19.03 -9.56 -0.29
CA GLY A 492 -20.03 -8.98 0.61
C GLY A 492 -19.51 -8.23 1.84
N THR A 493 -18.27 -7.72 1.85
CA THR A 493 -17.79 -6.75 2.86
C THR A 493 -17.91 -5.28 2.41
N LEU A 494 -17.91 -5.04 1.09
CA LEU A 494 -18.12 -3.71 0.50
C LEU A 494 -19.34 -3.73 -0.43
N SER A 495 -20.19 -2.71 -0.38
CA SER A 495 -21.30 -2.57 -1.33
C SER A 495 -20.73 -2.27 -2.72
N PRO A 496 -21.40 -2.69 -3.81
CA PRO A 496 -20.98 -2.33 -5.17
C PRO A 496 -20.88 -0.81 -5.37
N GLY A 497 -21.82 -0.03 -4.79
CA GLY A 497 -21.82 1.42 -4.88
C GLY A 497 -20.65 2.07 -4.15
N PHE A 498 -20.32 1.61 -2.95
CA PHE A 498 -19.13 2.06 -2.20
C PHE A 498 -17.85 1.82 -3.01
N ARG A 499 -17.66 0.60 -3.50
CA ARG A 499 -16.47 0.22 -4.26
C ARG A 499 -16.34 1.02 -5.56
N ALA A 500 -17.45 1.21 -6.28
CA ALA A 500 -17.48 2.06 -7.47
C ALA A 500 -17.14 3.52 -7.15
N ALA A 501 -17.67 4.07 -6.05
CA ALA A 501 -17.39 5.43 -5.62
C ALA A 501 -15.89 5.64 -5.31
N VAL A 502 -15.27 4.76 -4.52
CA VAL A 502 -13.83 4.86 -4.20
C VAL A 502 -12.95 4.75 -5.45
N GLN A 503 -13.24 3.81 -6.34
CA GLN A 503 -12.50 3.67 -7.60
C GLN A 503 -12.70 4.88 -8.53
N LYS A 504 -13.88 5.50 -8.51
CA LYS A 504 -14.14 6.75 -9.24
C LYS A 504 -13.43 7.95 -8.61
N ILE A 505 -13.36 8.04 -7.28
CA ILE A 505 -12.62 9.07 -6.57
C ILE A 505 -11.14 9.05 -7.00
N TRP A 506 -10.49 7.88 -6.90
CA TRP A 506 -9.10 7.71 -7.32
C TRP A 506 -8.91 7.97 -8.81
N GLY A 507 -9.76 7.36 -9.65
CA GLY A 507 -9.67 7.53 -11.10
C GLY A 507 -9.87 8.98 -11.54
N ARG A 508 -10.77 9.72 -10.90
CA ARG A 508 -10.97 11.13 -11.21
C ARG A 508 -9.81 12.00 -10.77
N PHE A 509 -9.20 11.73 -9.61
CA PHE A 509 -7.98 12.42 -9.23
C PHE A 509 -6.85 12.21 -10.24
N ILE A 510 -6.70 10.99 -10.77
CA ILE A 510 -5.71 10.67 -11.82
C ILE A 510 -6.06 11.34 -13.16
N ILE A 511 -7.33 11.32 -13.56
CA ILE A 511 -7.77 11.74 -14.90
C ILE A 511 -8.11 13.24 -15.00
N TYR A 512 -8.52 13.86 -13.91
CA TYR A 512 -9.05 15.23 -13.90
C TYR A 512 -8.41 16.11 -12.83
N ASP A 513 -7.41 15.62 -12.10
CA ASP A 513 -6.74 16.35 -11.02
C ASP A 513 -7.68 16.74 -9.85
N ASP A 514 -8.86 16.11 -9.79
CA ASP A 514 -9.95 16.40 -8.84
C ASP A 514 -10.63 15.07 -8.44
N PRO A 515 -10.65 14.71 -7.15
CA PRO A 515 -11.23 13.46 -6.67
C PRO A 515 -12.77 13.49 -6.54
N THR A 516 -13.39 14.66 -6.61
CA THR A 516 -14.84 14.84 -6.35
C THR A 516 -15.70 14.29 -7.48
N LEU A 517 -16.90 13.81 -7.17
CA LEU A 517 -17.81 13.14 -8.10
C LEU A 517 -18.86 14.11 -8.68
N PRO A 518 -18.92 14.34 -9.99
CA PRO A 518 -20.00 15.07 -10.64
C PRO A 518 -21.36 14.42 -10.39
N SER A 519 -22.43 15.21 -10.49
CA SER A 519 -23.80 14.76 -10.18
C SER A 519 -24.26 13.57 -11.05
N ASP A 520 -23.86 13.53 -12.32
CA ASP A 520 -24.15 12.41 -13.23
C ASP A 520 -23.39 11.14 -12.84
N VAL A 521 -22.14 11.26 -12.38
CA VAL A 521 -21.37 10.13 -11.85
C VAL A 521 -22.02 9.59 -10.57
N VAL A 522 -22.37 10.47 -9.63
CA VAL A 522 -23.11 10.07 -8.41
C VAL A 522 -24.38 9.33 -8.78
N THR A 523 -25.21 9.91 -9.64
CA THR A 523 -26.48 9.31 -10.10
C THR A 523 -26.25 7.94 -10.74
N SER A 524 -25.20 7.79 -11.55
CA SER A 524 -24.88 6.52 -12.23
C SER A 524 -24.47 5.40 -11.28
N ILE A 525 -23.94 5.73 -10.11
CA ILE A 525 -23.53 4.74 -9.10
C ILE A 525 -24.73 4.33 -8.25
N ILE A 526 -25.56 5.30 -7.86
CA ILE A 526 -26.67 5.06 -6.93
C ILE A 526 -27.98 4.64 -7.62
N THR A 527 -28.03 4.64 -8.96
CA THR A 527 -29.23 4.29 -9.73
C THR A 527 -28.96 3.11 -10.65
N LEU A 528 -29.72 2.03 -10.47
CA LEU A 528 -29.69 0.85 -11.33
C LEU A 528 -30.31 1.14 -12.70
N GLY A 529 -30.00 0.32 -13.71
CA GLY A 529 -30.51 0.50 -15.07
C GLY A 529 -32.04 0.45 -15.24
N ASN A 530 -32.78 -0.03 -14.23
CA ASN A 530 -34.24 -0.01 -14.16
C ASN A 530 -34.80 1.22 -13.41
N GLY A 531 -33.96 2.16 -12.99
CA GLY A 531 -34.32 3.37 -12.25
C GLY A 531 -34.41 3.20 -10.73
N THR A 532 -34.23 1.99 -10.19
CA THR A 532 -34.24 1.75 -8.73
C THR A 532 -32.97 2.29 -8.09
N GLN A 533 -33.11 2.97 -6.94
CA GLN A 533 -31.97 3.43 -6.15
C GLN A 533 -31.30 2.26 -5.41
N THR A 534 -29.98 2.28 -5.27
CA THR A 534 -29.23 1.22 -4.58
C THR A 534 -29.29 1.32 -3.06
N GLY A 535 -29.63 2.50 -2.53
CA GLY A 535 -29.56 2.82 -1.09
C GLY A 535 -28.24 3.47 -0.68
N ASP A 536 -27.20 3.39 -1.53
CA ASP A 536 -25.90 4.02 -1.25
C ASP A 536 -26.01 5.56 -1.19
N ASN A 537 -25.58 6.15 -0.08
CA ASN A 537 -25.39 7.59 0.05
C ASN A 537 -23.91 7.96 -0.15
N ILE A 538 -23.59 8.40 -1.37
CA ILE A 538 -22.23 8.86 -1.73
C ILE A 538 -22.16 10.36 -2.01
N SER A 539 -23.22 11.09 -1.67
CA SER A 539 -23.37 12.51 -2.02
C SER A 539 -22.27 13.41 -1.44
N ALA A 540 -21.70 13.04 -0.30
CA ALA A 540 -20.59 13.75 0.33
C ALA A 540 -19.33 13.79 -0.54
N ALA A 541 -19.11 12.79 -1.40
CA ALA A 541 -17.99 12.82 -2.36
C ALA A 541 -18.25 13.75 -3.55
N GLY A 542 -19.41 14.41 -3.61
CA GLY A 542 -19.86 15.21 -4.74
C GLY A 542 -19.04 16.47 -5.01
N ALA A 543 -18.98 16.88 -6.27
CA ALA A 543 -18.38 18.14 -6.69
C ALA A 543 -19.08 19.33 -6.00
N GLY A 544 -18.31 20.21 -5.37
CA GLY A 544 -18.82 21.32 -4.56
C GLY A 544 -19.29 20.92 -3.15
N VAL A 545 -19.22 19.63 -2.79
CA VAL A 545 -19.56 19.12 -1.45
C VAL A 545 -18.32 18.73 -0.68
N TRP A 546 -17.40 17.96 -1.28
CA TRP A 546 -16.10 17.65 -0.69
C TRP A 546 -15.09 18.75 -1.04
N PRO A 547 -14.75 19.65 -0.11
CA PRO A 547 -13.82 20.73 -0.40
C PRO A 547 -12.37 20.21 -0.47
N GLN A 548 -11.50 21.03 -1.06
CA GLN A 548 -10.05 20.87 -0.89
C GLN A 548 -9.68 21.04 0.59
N TRP A 549 -8.71 20.25 1.02
CA TRP A 549 -8.10 20.33 2.33
C TRP A 549 -7.49 21.72 2.55
N LYS A 550 -7.79 22.32 3.69
CA LYS A 550 -7.24 23.59 4.16
C LYS A 550 -6.95 23.47 5.65
N THR A 551 -5.98 24.24 6.13
CA THR A 551 -5.63 24.32 7.56
C THR A 551 -6.06 25.64 8.20
N ASP A 552 -6.72 26.52 7.44
CA ASP A 552 -7.21 27.81 7.89
C ASP A 552 -8.60 28.16 7.32
N GLY A 553 -9.22 29.16 7.94
CA GLY A 553 -10.54 29.64 7.55
C GLY A 553 -11.70 28.78 8.07
N TYR A 554 -12.91 29.10 7.60
CA TYR A 554 -14.15 28.49 8.08
C TYR A 554 -14.31 27.02 7.67
N ASP A 555 -13.79 26.66 6.48
CA ASP A 555 -13.84 25.29 5.94
C ASP A 555 -12.52 24.54 6.17
N ALA A 556 -11.80 24.83 7.25
CA ALA A 556 -10.57 24.13 7.59
C ALA A 556 -10.85 22.66 7.95
N TYR A 557 -9.86 21.80 7.70
CA TYR A 557 -9.80 20.40 8.11
C TYR A 557 -10.97 19.52 7.64
N GLN A 558 -11.66 19.90 6.56
CA GLN A 558 -12.75 19.10 6.02
C GLN A 558 -12.22 17.84 5.30
N MET A 559 -12.67 16.66 5.75
CA MET A 559 -12.24 15.35 5.25
C MET A 559 -13.44 14.48 4.84
N LEU A 560 -13.27 13.67 3.80
CA LEU A 560 -14.26 12.67 3.41
C LEU A 560 -14.14 11.41 4.26
N LYS A 561 -15.17 11.07 5.03
CA LYS A 561 -15.29 9.79 5.71
C LYS A 561 -15.89 8.76 4.76
N LEU A 562 -15.15 7.70 4.47
CA LEU A 562 -15.60 6.55 3.70
C LEU A 562 -16.14 5.48 4.65
N ASN A 563 -17.45 5.49 4.88
CA ASN A 563 -18.12 4.53 5.76
C ASN A 563 -19.22 3.74 5.02
N MET A 564 -19.73 2.70 5.67
CA MET A 564 -20.85 1.90 5.22
C MET A 564 -21.83 1.60 6.36
N THR A 565 -23.09 1.39 6.00
CA THR A 565 -24.18 1.01 6.88
C THR A 565 -24.91 -0.22 6.35
N GLY A 566 -25.86 -0.74 7.13
CA GLY A 566 -26.66 -1.91 6.76
C GLY A 566 -25.88 -3.22 6.85
N GLY A 567 -26.28 -4.21 6.06
CA GLY A 567 -25.77 -5.59 6.14
C GLY A 567 -26.20 -6.32 7.42
N GLN A 568 -25.47 -7.38 7.78
CA GLN A 568 -25.68 -8.19 8.97
C GLN A 568 -24.38 -8.24 9.81
N PRO A 569 -24.44 -7.99 11.13
CA PRO A 569 -23.30 -8.17 12.01
C PRO A 569 -22.78 -9.61 11.95
N THR A 570 -21.50 -9.75 11.65
CA THR A 570 -20.81 -11.02 11.51
C THR A 570 -19.60 -11.00 12.42
N GLU A 571 -19.50 -11.99 13.31
CA GLU A 571 -18.29 -12.17 14.12
C GLU A 571 -17.22 -12.89 13.32
N ILE A 572 -16.02 -12.32 13.32
CA ILE A 572 -14.84 -12.90 12.68
C ILE A 572 -13.79 -13.10 13.76
N ALA A 573 -13.24 -14.31 13.79
CA ALA A 573 -12.08 -14.60 14.62
C ALA A 573 -10.88 -13.84 14.06
N TRP A 574 -10.37 -12.90 14.84
CA TRP A 574 -9.14 -12.18 14.56
C TRP A 574 -8.04 -12.70 15.47
N THR A 575 -6.88 -12.98 14.89
CA THR A 575 -5.70 -13.47 15.61
C THR A 575 -4.56 -12.51 15.38
N THR A 576 -3.97 -12.05 16.47
CA THR A 576 -2.84 -11.13 16.49
C THR A 576 -1.54 -11.82 16.08
N GLY A 577 -0.51 -11.03 15.76
CA GLY A 577 0.83 -11.56 15.52
C GLY A 577 1.46 -12.21 16.75
N ASP A 578 1.04 -11.85 17.97
CA ASP A 578 1.47 -12.47 19.24
C ASP A 578 0.60 -13.67 19.67
N GLY A 579 -0.39 -14.06 18.85
CA GLY A 579 -1.15 -15.31 19.01
C GLY A 579 -2.41 -15.21 19.89
N LEU A 580 -2.80 -14.01 20.32
CA LEU A 580 -4.09 -13.75 20.94
C LEU A 580 -5.21 -13.81 19.90
N SER A 581 -6.25 -14.59 20.17
CA SER A 581 -7.45 -14.67 19.33
C SER A 581 -8.67 -14.11 20.05
N PHE A 582 -9.43 -13.26 19.36
CA PHE A 582 -10.72 -12.75 19.82
C PHE A 582 -11.65 -12.47 18.64
N ASN A 583 -12.93 -12.31 18.91
CA ASN A 583 -13.91 -12.00 17.86
C ASN A 583 -14.03 -10.50 17.68
N ILE A 584 -13.97 -10.06 16.43
CA ILE A 584 -14.36 -8.70 16.01
C ILE A 584 -15.67 -8.77 15.24
N THR A 585 -16.45 -7.70 15.25
CA THR A 585 -17.69 -7.61 14.48
C THR A 585 -17.48 -6.75 13.24
N GLU A 586 -17.86 -7.28 12.10
CA GLU A 586 -17.98 -6.51 10.85
C GLU A 586 -19.39 -6.70 10.25
N SER A 587 -19.84 -5.73 9.45
CA SER A 587 -21.11 -5.86 8.73
C SER A 587 -20.87 -6.53 7.38
N THR A 588 -21.55 -7.65 7.12
CA THR A 588 -21.43 -8.37 5.84
C THR A 588 -22.78 -8.64 5.19
N GLY A 589 -22.75 -9.07 3.93
CA GLY A 589 -23.91 -9.63 3.23
C GLY A 589 -24.75 -8.60 2.49
N SER A 590 -25.98 -9.01 2.14
CA SER A 590 -26.91 -8.18 1.37
C SER A 590 -27.45 -7.01 2.19
N GLY A 591 -27.66 -5.86 1.54
CA GLY A 591 -28.16 -4.65 2.19
C GLY A 591 -27.07 -3.77 2.82
N LEU A 592 -25.80 -4.04 2.51
CA LEU A 592 -24.72 -3.09 2.73
C LEU A 592 -24.88 -1.89 1.80
N GLU A 593 -24.78 -0.69 2.35
CA GLU A 593 -24.95 0.58 1.65
C GLU A 593 -23.82 1.52 2.04
N ALA A 594 -23.28 2.28 1.08
CA ALA A 594 -22.32 3.34 1.35
C ALA A 594 -22.98 4.46 2.17
N ASP A 595 -22.23 5.02 3.12
CA ASP A 595 -22.65 6.18 3.92
C ASP A 595 -21.47 7.15 4.04
N LEU A 596 -21.25 7.91 2.97
CA LEU A 596 -20.15 8.87 2.91
C LEU A 596 -20.59 10.19 3.56
N ALA A 597 -19.68 10.80 4.32
CA ALA A 597 -19.92 12.09 4.98
C ALA A 597 -18.68 12.98 4.93
N ILE A 598 -18.88 14.30 4.96
CA ILE A 598 -17.81 15.25 5.26
C ILE A 598 -17.77 15.45 6.77
N VAL A 599 -16.58 15.37 7.34
CA VAL A 599 -16.33 15.51 8.77
C VAL A 599 -15.19 16.51 9.00
N ASP A 600 -15.21 17.15 10.17
CA ASP A 600 -14.09 17.97 10.63
C ASP A 600 -12.99 17.06 11.18
N ALA A 601 -11.92 16.88 10.41
CA ALA A 601 -10.79 16.02 10.77
C ALA A 601 -10.00 16.52 11.99
N TYR A 602 -10.11 17.80 12.35
CA TYR A 602 -9.41 18.34 13.51
C TYR A 602 -10.05 17.84 14.80
N ASP A 603 -11.38 17.95 14.89
CA ASP A 603 -12.16 17.49 16.04
C ASP A 603 -12.45 15.97 16.01
N TRP A 604 -12.31 15.35 14.83
CA TRP A 604 -12.53 13.92 14.62
C TRP A 604 -11.71 13.03 15.57
N GLU A 605 -12.32 11.91 15.95
CA GLU A 605 -11.80 10.89 16.87
C GLU A 605 -11.23 11.48 18.17
N GLY A 606 -11.94 12.45 18.71
CA GLY A 606 -11.66 13.09 19.99
C GLY A 606 -10.50 14.08 19.91
N GLY A 607 -10.48 14.95 18.90
CA GLY A 607 -9.45 15.98 18.73
C GLY A 607 -8.15 15.44 18.13
N ARG A 608 -8.24 14.59 17.10
CA ARG A 608 -7.08 14.04 16.41
C ARG A 608 -6.16 15.11 15.82
N GLY A 609 -6.70 16.21 15.31
CA GLY A 609 -5.91 17.34 14.81
C GLY A 609 -4.92 17.85 15.84
N ALA A 610 -5.40 18.11 17.07
CA ALA A 610 -4.53 18.55 18.18
C ALA A 610 -3.46 17.53 18.57
N ARG A 611 -3.71 16.23 18.41
CA ARG A 611 -2.69 15.19 18.62
C ARG A 611 -1.66 15.18 17.49
N CYS A 612 -2.06 15.44 16.25
CA CYS A 612 -1.11 15.58 15.15
C CYS A 612 -0.29 16.87 15.22
N ASP A 613 -0.85 17.96 15.77
CA ASP A 613 -0.07 19.16 16.10
C ASP A 613 0.95 18.89 17.21
N PHE A 614 0.60 18.06 18.19
CA PHE A 614 1.55 17.62 19.22
C PHE A 614 2.74 16.87 18.61
N TRP A 615 2.51 15.91 17.71
CA TRP A 615 3.60 15.19 17.03
C TRP A 615 4.46 16.10 16.16
N ALA A 616 3.83 17.03 15.44
CA ALA A 616 4.54 18.05 14.67
C ALA A 616 5.46 18.91 15.55
N ASP A 617 5.00 19.33 16.73
CA ASP A 617 5.78 20.14 17.68
C ASP A 617 7.01 19.40 18.23
N ILE A 618 6.94 18.08 18.38
CA ILE A 618 8.02 17.28 18.99
C ILE A 618 8.87 16.51 17.98
N GLY A 619 8.69 16.72 16.66
CA GLY A 619 9.43 16.01 15.60
C GLY A 619 10.96 16.21 15.65
N SER A 620 11.45 17.21 16.39
CA SER A 620 12.88 17.33 16.68
C SER A 620 13.40 16.30 17.69
N GLU A 621 12.56 15.87 18.64
CA GLU A 621 12.87 14.89 19.69
C GLU A 621 12.49 13.45 19.32
N VAL A 622 11.48 13.28 18.47
CA VAL A 622 11.07 11.98 17.94
C VAL A 622 11.70 11.81 16.57
N PRO A 623 12.37 10.69 16.26
CA PRO A 623 12.92 10.49 14.93
C PRO A 623 11.77 10.16 13.96
N GLU A 624 10.97 11.15 13.56
CA GLU A 624 9.88 11.06 12.57
C GLU A 624 10.13 11.94 11.37
#